data_AF-A0A8I1RMW1-F1
#
_entry.id   AF-A0A8I1RMW1-F1
#
_cell.length_a   1.000
_cell.length_b   1.000
_cell.length_c   1.000
_cell.angle_alpha   90.00
_cell.angle_beta   90.00
_cell.angle_gamma   90.00
#
_symmetry.space_group_name_H-M   'P 1'
#
loop_
_entity.id
_entity.type
_entity.pdbx_description
1 polymer ?
#
loop_
_entity_poly.entity_id
_entity_poly.type
_entity_poly.pdbx_seq_one_letter_code
_entity_poly.pdbx_strand_id
1 'polypeptide(L)'
;MPATAFSIRFARELDVDQLATLMTGAQPTQDRDGAELLSGFGDAIRADIQCSSCGKFGAGVVRSARSRASKAVLRQAHFRFVDPSGGDAHHPFCEFYGDDETRSTQDSLFDFGSEKSVETRAIRLLVCKGIEQGIFDQRRIRDMRQWFFDLKSATRFTVSLPLEAIPWTQALQRHPYHQRWPFHPSQGDMPAFDWKAAAKKQFTEEHLDLFDLVKGGILPFEEATWRQAAELARKNHGREVFDATKLQPYYEAAISLCTFVAANGGIDFGKRHPEIYRWKGAPPVLLALCALVLFVSDWNMIAATTAFAKLLAAPPPSDLALGNVIGLNPFHDYGAWRLVIASSEVAARSANGLDYGARLAAIEAELREQHRLWKSEQPPG
;
A
#
# COMPACT_ATOMS: atom_id res chain seq x y z
N MET A 1 19.51 -5.31 -0.68
CA MET A 1 19.46 -6.79 -0.84
C MET A 1 18.65 -7.43 0.27
N PRO A 2 17.96 -8.56 0.06
CA PRO A 2 17.24 -9.23 1.14
C PRO A 2 18.23 -9.84 2.14
N ALA A 3 18.14 -9.43 3.41
CA ALA A 3 18.96 -10.02 4.49
C ALA A 3 18.61 -11.49 4.72
N THR A 4 17.37 -11.87 4.38
CA THR A 4 16.83 -13.23 4.52
C THR A 4 16.31 -13.76 3.18
N ALA A 5 16.31 -15.06 3.00
CA ALA A 5 15.69 -15.72 1.85
C ALA A 5 15.03 -17.03 2.28
N PHE A 6 14.12 -17.56 1.47
CA PHE A 6 13.37 -18.76 1.84
C PHE A 6 14.14 -20.01 1.41
N SER A 7 14.40 -20.91 2.37
CA SER A 7 14.90 -22.26 2.11
C SER A 7 13.75 -23.23 1.92
N ILE A 8 13.76 -23.95 0.80
CA ILE A 8 12.76 -25.00 0.53
C ILE A 8 12.99 -26.20 1.43
N ARG A 9 14.25 -26.59 1.61
CA ARG A 9 14.69 -27.71 2.44
C ARG A 9 14.27 -27.55 3.89
N PHE A 10 14.43 -26.35 4.46
CA PHE A 10 14.09 -26.08 5.86
C PHE A 10 12.68 -25.47 6.03
N ALA A 11 11.97 -25.20 4.92
CA ALA A 11 10.63 -24.62 4.88
C ALA A 11 10.47 -23.33 5.69
N ARG A 12 11.52 -22.51 5.74
CA ARG A 12 11.56 -21.27 6.53
C ARG A 12 12.45 -20.21 5.90
N GLU A 13 12.19 -18.96 6.25
CA GLU A 13 13.00 -17.82 5.87
C GLU A 13 14.22 -17.74 6.79
N LEU A 14 15.40 -17.60 6.21
CA LEU A 14 16.69 -17.69 6.89
C LEU A 14 17.60 -16.56 6.44
N ASP A 15 18.36 -16.00 7.36
CA ASP A 15 19.58 -15.27 7.01
C ASP A 15 20.74 -16.23 6.66
N VAL A 16 21.86 -15.66 6.22
CA VAL A 16 23.05 -16.43 5.80
C VAL A 16 23.64 -17.26 6.94
N ASP A 17 23.64 -16.73 8.16
CA ASP A 17 24.24 -17.36 9.33
C ASP A 17 23.36 -18.52 9.83
N GLN A 18 22.05 -18.33 9.87
CA GLN A 18 21.07 -19.37 10.18
C GLN A 18 21.10 -20.51 9.15
N LEU A 19 21.24 -20.18 7.87
CA LEU A 19 21.42 -21.20 6.81
C LEU A 19 22.72 -21.97 7.01
N ALA A 20 23.83 -21.28 7.31
CA ALA A 20 25.12 -21.92 7.56
C ALA A 20 25.05 -22.91 8.73
N THR A 21 24.44 -22.52 9.84
CA THR A 21 24.22 -23.39 11.00
C THR A 21 23.44 -24.65 10.62
N LEU A 22 22.38 -24.53 9.83
CA LEU A 22 21.55 -25.66 9.43
C LEU A 22 22.21 -26.58 8.40
N MET A 23 22.97 -26.03 7.46
CA MET A 23 23.61 -26.82 6.40
C MET A 23 24.89 -27.51 6.88
N THR A 24 25.62 -26.88 7.81
CA THR A 24 26.95 -27.34 8.24
C THR A 24 26.99 -27.91 9.65
N GLY A 25 26.00 -27.59 10.49
CA GLY A 25 26.01 -27.89 11.93
C GLY A 25 26.96 -27.01 12.75
N ALA A 26 27.72 -26.11 12.12
CA ALA A 26 28.66 -25.22 12.78
C ALA A 26 28.04 -23.84 13.02
N GLN A 27 28.23 -23.28 14.21
CA GLN A 27 27.82 -21.92 14.53
C GLN A 27 28.82 -20.91 13.95
N PRO A 28 28.36 -19.86 13.25
CA PRO A 28 29.20 -18.74 12.83
C PRO A 28 29.90 -18.09 14.04
N THR A 29 31.16 -17.69 13.85
CA THR A 29 31.96 -17.02 14.87
C THR A 29 32.43 -15.65 14.37
N GLN A 30 33.10 -14.89 15.24
CA GLN A 30 33.69 -13.62 14.82
C GLN A 30 34.74 -13.80 13.73
N ASP A 31 35.46 -14.91 13.70
CA ASP A 31 36.56 -15.15 12.75
C ASP A 31 36.12 -15.90 11.50
N ARG A 32 34.97 -16.59 11.55
CA ARG A 32 34.43 -17.37 10.44
C ARG A 32 32.91 -17.15 10.33
N ASP A 33 32.51 -16.32 9.37
CA ASP A 33 31.10 -15.98 9.16
C ASP A 33 30.34 -17.07 8.38
N GLY A 34 29.00 -16.98 8.35
CA GLY A 34 28.17 -17.95 7.65
C GLY A 34 28.47 -18.05 6.16
N ALA A 35 28.88 -16.95 5.52
CA ALA A 35 29.24 -16.95 4.11
C ALA A 35 30.52 -17.75 3.83
N GLU A 36 31.49 -17.75 4.75
CA GLU A 36 32.67 -18.60 4.66
C GLU A 36 32.34 -20.08 4.90
N LEU A 37 31.48 -20.38 5.88
CA LEU A 37 30.98 -21.74 6.15
C LEU A 37 30.26 -22.33 4.92
N LEU A 38 29.56 -21.49 4.17
CA LEU A 38 28.78 -21.87 2.98
C LEU A 38 29.58 -21.90 1.67
N SER A 39 30.88 -21.59 1.69
CA SER A 39 31.71 -21.47 0.46
C SER A 39 31.71 -22.71 -0.44
N GLY A 40 31.58 -23.91 0.15
CA GLY A 40 31.50 -25.19 -0.57
C GLY A 40 30.09 -25.62 -1.00
N PHE A 41 29.05 -24.85 -0.67
CA PHE A 41 27.64 -25.26 -0.83
C PHE A 41 26.93 -24.53 -1.99
N GLY A 42 27.67 -23.89 -2.90
CA GLY A 42 27.09 -23.01 -3.93
C GLY A 42 25.96 -23.63 -4.76
N ASP A 43 26.13 -24.87 -5.24
CA ASP A 43 25.09 -25.55 -6.03
C ASP A 43 23.86 -25.91 -5.19
N ALA A 44 24.07 -26.38 -3.95
CA ALA A 44 22.99 -26.69 -3.03
C ALA A 44 22.18 -25.43 -2.67
N ILE A 45 22.86 -24.30 -2.43
CA ILE A 45 22.23 -23.01 -2.14
C ILE A 45 21.42 -22.51 -3.35
N ARG A 46 21.99 -22.60 -4.56
CA ARG A 46 21.28 -22.19 -5.79
C ARG A 46 19.98 -22.96 -6.02
N ALA A 47 19.96 -24.24 -5.66
CA ALA A 47 18.80 -25.12 -5.79
C ALA A 47 17.79 -25.00 -4.63
N ASP A 48 18.24 -24.63 -3.43
CA ASP A 48 17.39 -24.56 -2.23
C ASP A 48 16.80 -23.17 -1.99
N ILE A 49 17.61 -22.12 -2.16
CA ILE A 49 17.27 -20.77 -1.73
C ILE A 49 16.56 -20.02 -2.84
N GLN A 50 15.36 -19.55 -2.50
CA GLN A 50 14.52 -18.74 -3.35
C GLN A 50 14.21 -17.38 -2.72
N CYS A 51 13.97 -16.39 -3.57
CA CYS A 51 13.46 -15.10 -3.16
C CYS A 51 12.12 -15.24 -2.43
N SER A 52 12.01 -14.62 -1.25
CA SER A 52 10.79 -14.64 -0.43
C SER A 52 9.60 -13.89 -1.05
N SER A 53 9.82 -13.08 -2.09
CA SER A 53 8.77 -12.34 -2.81
C SER A 53 8.44 -12.98 -4.15
N CYS A 54 9.36 -12.96 -5.13
CA CYS A 54 9.07 -13.41 -6.49
C CYS A 54 9.42 -14.89 -6.76
N GLY A 55 9.92 -15.63 -5.77
CA GLY A 55 10.24 -17.06 -5.92
C GLY A 55 11.45 -17.37 -6.82
N LYS A 56 12.23 -16.35 -7.21
CA LYS A 56 13.42 -16.53 -8.04
C LYS A 56 14.47 -17.41 -7.32
N PHE A 57 14.97 -18.42 -8.01
CA PHE A 57 16.10 -19.27 -7.60
C PHE A 57 17.45 -18.73 -8.06
N GLY A 58 18.52 -19.43 -7.69
CA GLY A 58 19.88 -19.10 -8.11
C GLY A 58 20.58 -18.11 -7.18
N ALA A 59 20.24 -18.15 -5.89
CA ALA A 59 20.91 -17.32 -4.90
C ALA A 59 22.41 -17.61 -4.84
N GLY A 60 23.21 -16.55 -4.84
CA GLY A 60 24.58 -16.54 -4.37
C GLY A 60 24.66 -15.93 -2.97
N VAL A 61 25.72 -16.25 -2.23
CA VAL A 61 25.99 -15.67 -0.91
C VAL A 61 27.03 -14.58 -1.03
N VAL A 62 26.72 -13.39 -0.54
CA VAL A 62 27.65 -12.26 -0.45
C VAL A 62 28.15 -12.15 0.98
N ARG A 63 29.47 -12.08 1.14
CA ARG A 63 30.13 -11.99 2.45
C ARG A 63 29.83 -10.68 3.16
N SER A 64 29.92 -10.72 4.49
CA SER A 64 29.87 -9.51 5.30
C SER A 64 31.08 -8.60 5.00
N ALA A 65 30.89 -7.29 5.13
CA ALA A 65 31.99 -6.32 5.08
C ALA A 65 32.24 -5.78 6.49
N ARG A 66 33.50 -5.69 6.90
CA ARG A 66 33.90 -5.18 8.22
C ARG A 66 34.92 -4.07 8.11
N SER A 67 34.83 -3.10 9.02
CA SER A 67 35.81 -2.02 9.15
C SER A 67 37.16 -2.61 9.57
N ARG A 68 38.22 -2.27 8.84
CA ARG A 68 39.59 -2.66 9.21
C ARG A 68 40.04 -2.01 10.53
N ALA A 69 39.53 -0.82 10.85
CA ALA A 69 39.93 -0.05 12.02
C ALA A 69 39.23 -0.50 13.31
N SER A 70 37.92 -0.77 13.24
CA SER A 70 37.11 -1.06 14.43
C SER A 70 36.60 -2.50 14.50
N LYS A 71 36.86 -3.33 13.48
CA LYS A 71 36.25 -4.64 13.26
C LYS A 71 34.70 -4.63 13.23
N ALA A 72 34.06 -3.46 13.28
CA ALA A 72 32.61 -3.32 13.22
C ALA A 72 32.06 -3.80 11.86
N VAL A 73 30.90 -4.45 11.88
CA VAL A 73 30.22 -4.89 10.67
C VAL A 73 29.68 -3.67 9.94
N LEU A 74 30.21 -3.41 8.75
CA LEU A 74 29.78 -2.35 7.85
C LEU A 74 28.61 -2.81 6.96
N ARG A 75 28.59 -4.10 6.61
CA ARG A 75 27.51 -4.71 5.81
C ARG A 75 27.32 -6.16 6.23
N GLN A 76 26.08 -6.56 6.46
CA GLN A 76 25.74 -7.95 6.76
C GLN A 76 25.85 -8.85 5.52
N ALA A 77 26.16 -10.13 5.75
CA ALA A 77 26.07 -11.14 4.71
C ALA A 77 24.62 -11.25 4.23
N HIS A 78 24.42 -11.47 2.93
CA HIS A 78 23.09 -11.50 2.33
C HIS A 78 23.04 -12.36 1.07
N PHE A 79 21.83 -12.66 0.61
CA PHE A 79 21.60 -13.39 -0.63
C PHE A 79 21.53 -12.44 -1.83
N ARG A 80 22.15 -12.85 -2.94
CA ARG A 80 22.15 -12.13 -4.21
C ARG A 80 21.63 -13.02 -5.33
N PHE A 81 20.65 -12.52 -6.09
CA PHE A 81 20.09 -13.20 -7.24
C PHE A 81 20.55 -12.47 -8.51
N VAL A 82 21.40 -13.13 -9.29
CA VAL A 82 22.01 -12.55 -10.51
C VAL A 82 21.58 -13.30 -11.76
N ASP A 83 21.27 -12.57 -12.81
CA ASP A 83 20.94 -13.12 -14.12
C ASP A 83 22.22 -13.52 -14.89
N PRO A 84 22.11 -14.20 -16.05
CA PRO A 84 23.27 -14.60 -16.85
C PRO A 84 24.14 -13.43 -17.36
N SER A 85 23.60 -12.21 -17.42
CA SER A 85 24.33 -10.99 -17.80
C SER A 85 24.98 -10.27 -16.60
N GLY A 86 24.81 -10.78 -15.39
CA GLY A 86 25.31 -10.18 -14.15
C GLY A 86 24.40 -9.10 -13.55
N GLY A 87 23.21 -8.89 -14.14
CA GLY A 87 22.17 -7.98 -13.66
C GLY A 87 21.32 -8.59 -12.54
N ASP A 88 20.36 -7.82 -12.04
CA ASP A 88 19.38 -8.28 -11.05
C ASP A 88 18.43 -9.32 -11.68
N ALA A 89 18.41 -10.53 -11.13
CA ALA A 89 17.56 -11.62 -11.62
C ALA A 89 16.10 -11.52 -11.19
N HIS A 90 15.76 -10.59 -10.30
CA HIS A 90 14.40 -10.36 -9.86
C HIS A 90 13.56 -9.74 -10.99
N HIS A 91 12.27 -10.02 -10.94
CA HIS A 91 11.31 -9.31 -11.79
C HIS A 91 11.22 -7.84 -11.35
N PRO A 92 11.04 -6.85 -12.25
CA PRO A 92 10.99 -5.42 -11.88
C PRO A 92 9.94 -5.05 -10.83
N PHE A 93 8.89 -5.85 -10.67
CA PHE A 93 7.86 -5.65 -9.65
C PHE A 93 8.09 -6.39 -8.33
N CYS A 94 9.13 -7.21 -8.24
CA CYS A 94 9.59 -7.82 -7.00
C CYS A 94 9.99 -6.72 -6.00
N GLU A 95 9.63 -6.89 -4.74
CA GLU A 95 10.00 -5.92 -3.69
C GLU A 95 11.50 -5.89 -3.39
N PHE A 96 12.23 -6.87 -3.93
CA PHE A 96 13.66 -6.96 -3.80
C PHE A 96 14.43 -6.51 -5.03
N TYR A 97 13.75 -6.09 -6.11
CA TYR A 97 14.37 -5.62 -7.35
C TYR A 97 15.12 -4.28 -7.18
N GLY A 98 16.23 -4.13 -7.89
CA GLY A 98 17.05 -2.92 -7.97
C GLY A 98 18.24 -2.89 -6.99
N ASP A 99 19.18 -1.99 -7.27
CA ASP A 99 20.39 -1.80 -6.48
C ASP A 99 20.15 -0.98 -5.20
N ASP A 100 21.02 -1.13 -4.21
CA ASP A 100 20.88 -0.53 -2.86
C ASP A 100 20.77 1.02 -2.87
N GLU A 101 21.28 1.73 -3.88
CA GLU A 101 21.20 3.20 -4.00
C GLU A 101 19.93 3.71 -4.69
N THR A 102 19.25 2.88 -5.49
CA THR A 102 18.03 3.25 -6.23
C THR A 102 16.77 2.63 -5.63
N ARG A 103 16.92 1.80 -4.59
CA ARG A 103 15.81 1.16 -3.89
C ARG A 103 14.90 2.21 -3.27
N SER A 104 13.66 2.26 -3.75
CA SER A 104 12.56 2.89 -3.00
C SER A 104 12.49 2.21 -1.63
N THR A 105 12.26 2.98 -0.57
CA THR A 105 12.00 2.44 0.76
C THR A 105 10.97 1.31 0.66
N GLN A 106 11.29 0.16 1.26
CA GLN A 106 10.48 -1.06 1.22
C GLN A 106 9.29 -0.92 2.17
N ASP A 107 8.48 0.12 1.99
CA ASP A 107 7.48 0.57 2.97
C ASP A 107 6.29 -0.42 3.12
N SER A 108 6.17 -1.38 2.20
CA SER A 108 5.26 -2.53 2.28
C SER A 108 5.79 -3.70 3.13
N LEU A 109 7.11 -3.79 3.33
CA LEU A 109 7.75 -4.82 4.14
C LEU A 109 7.83 -4.39 5.60
N PHE A 110 7.27 -5.21 6.49
CA PHE A 110 7.30 -4.96 7.92
C PHE A 110 8.21 -5.96 8.60
N ASP A 111 9.26 -5.48 9.25
CA ASP A 111 10.04 -6.32 10.14
C ASP A 111 9.28 -6.52 11.46
N PHE A 112 8.63 -7.70 11.60
CA PHE A 112 7.95 -8.08 12.83
C PHE A 112 8.93 -8.31 13.99
N GLY A 113 10.22 -8.50 13.73
CA GLY A 113 11.28 -8.58 14.75
C GLY A 113 11.60 -7.22 15.39
N SER A 114 11.21 -6.10 14.75
CA SER A 114 11.52 -4.76 15.25
C SER A 114 10.56 -4.32 16.38
N GLU A 115 11.08 -4.26 17.60
CA GLU A 115 10.30 -3.87 18.80
C GLU A 115 10.10 -2.35 18.93
N LYS A 116 9.95 -1.64 17.80
CA LYS A 116 9.92 -0.17 17.76
C LYS A 116 8.68 0.46 18.42
N SER A 117 7.57 -0.28 18.49
CA SER A 117 6.29 0.21 19.02
C SER A 117 5.60 -0.85 19.89
N VAL A 118 4.55 -0.45 20.63
CA VAL A 118 3.74 -1.41 21.42
C VAL A 118 2.98 -2.33 20.47
N GLU A 119 2.48 -1.76 19.38
CA GLU A 119 1.71 -2.42 18.34
C GLU A 119 2.56 -3.46 17.60
N THR A 120 3.78 -3.12 17.19
CA THR A 120 4.70 -4.09 16.55
C THR A 120 5.07 -5.24 17.48
N ARG A 121 5.25 -4.97 18.78
CA ARG A 121 5.49 -6.01 19.79
C ARG A 121 4.28 -6.94 19.98
N ALA A 122 3.07 -6.38 20.07
CA ALA A 122 1.84 -7.17 20.18
C ALA A 122 1.64 -8.06 18.95
N ILE A 123 1.83 -7.51 17.74
CA ILE A 123 1.73 -8.28 16.50
C ILE A 123 2.82 -9.34 16.41
N ARG A 124 4.08 -9.06 16.80
CA ARG A 124 5.15 -10.07 16.83
C ARG A 124 4.78 -11.27 17.70
N LEU A 125 4.25 -11.01 18.90
CA LEU A 125 3.79 -12.07 19.80
C LEU A 125 2.68 -12.91 19.16
N LEU A 126 1.71 -12.26 18.50
CA LEU A 126 0.66 -12.97 17.77
C LEU A 126 1.22 -13.79 16.60
N VAL A 127 2.21 -13.28 15.86
CA VAL A 127 2.88 -14.05 14.79
C VAL A 127 3.57 -15.29 15.36
N CYS A 128 4.32 -15.17 16.45
CA CYS A 128 4.94 -16.32 17.11
C CYS A 128 3.89 -17.36 17.54
N LYS A 129 2.81 -16.91 18.20
CA LYS A 129 1.70 -17.79 18.58
C LYS A 129 1.10 -18.50 17.36
N GLY A 130 0.89 -17.78 16.26
CA GLY A 130 0.31 -18.35 15.04
C GLY A 130 1.17 -19.48 14.47
N ILE A 131 2.49 -19.30 14.51
CA ILE A 131 3.46 -20.32 14.07
C ILE A 131 3.48 -21.52 15.01
N GLU A 132 3.58 -21.30 16.33
CA GLU A 132 3.62 -22.40 17.30
C GLU A 132 2.31 -23.20 17.36
N GLN A 133 1.17 -22.54 17.16
CA GLN A 133 -0.14 -23.20 17.14
C GLN A 133 -0.48 -23.81 15.76
N GLY A 134 0.41 -23.69 14.77
CA GLY A 134 0.18 -24.23 13.43
C GLY A 134 -0.99 -23.56 12.68
N ILE A 135 -1.36 -22.33 13.05
CA ILE A 135 -2.40 -21.55 12.34
C ILE A 135 -1.87 -21.12 10.98
N PHE A 136 -0.60 -20.73 10.92
CA PHE A 136 0.17 -20.50 9.70
C PHE A 136 1.64 -20.78 10.00
N ASP A 137 2.44 -20.99 8.96
CA ASP A 137 3.89 -21.14 9.08
C ASP A 137 4.62 -20.11 8.20
N GLN A 138 5.95 -20.12 8.22
CA GLN A 138 6.74 -19.19 7.40
C GLN A 138 6.58 -19.45 5.90
N ARG A 139 6.23 -20.68 5.49
CA ARG A 139 5.91 -21.00 4.10
C ARG A 139 4.64 -20.28 3.67
N ARG A 140 3.59 -20.28 4.48
CA ARG A 140 2.35 -19.54 4.21
C ARG A 140 2.56 -18.03 4.13
N ILE A 141 3.44 -17.48 4.96
CA ILE A 141 3.83 -16.06 4.87
C ILE A 141 4.48 -15.77 3.50
N ARG A 142 5.40 -16.64 3.07
CA ARG A 142 6.03 -16.56 1.74
C ARG A 142 5.00 -16.74 0.61
N ASP A 143 4.04 -17.65 0.76
CA ASP A 143 3.02 -17.90 -0.25
C ASP A 143 2.09 -16.69 -0.42
N MET A 144 1.77 -15.97 0.66
CA MET A 144 1.04 -14.70 0.56
C MET A 144 1.83 -13.65 -0.24
N ARG A 145 3.14 -13.58 -0.02
CA ARG A 145 4.02 -12.66 -0.77
C ARG A 145 4.09 -13.03 -2.25
N GLN A 146 4.19 -14.33 -2.55
CA GLN A 146 4.16 -14.81 -3.92
C GLN A 146 2.82 -14.51 -4.58
N TRP A 147 1.70 -14.78 -3.91
CA TRP A 147 0.36 -14.43 -4.38
C TRP A 147 0.25 -12.93 -4.70
N PHE A 148 0.75 -12.07 -3.82
CA PHE A 148 0.73 -10.63 -4.07
C PHE A 148 1.61 -10.23 -5.26
N PHE A 149 2.80 -10.83 -5.38
CA PHE A 149 3.69 -10.62 -6.52
C PHE A 149 3.05 -11.08 -7.84
N ASP A 150 2.39 -12.24 -7.85
CA ASP A 150 1.73 -12.79 -9.04
C ASP A 150 0.57 -11.89 -9.46
N LEU A 151 -0.25 -11.46 -8.51
CA LEU A 151 -1.32 -10.48 -8.74
C LEU A 151 -0.75 -9.17 -9.31
N LYS A 152 0.32 -8.66 -8.70
CA LYS A 152 1.01 -7.44 -9.13
C LYS A 152 1.55 -7.53 -10.55
N SER A 153 2.13 -8.66 -10.90
CA SER A 153 2.70 -8.90 -12.23
C SER A 153 1.62 -9.16 -13.28
N ALA A 154 0.47 -9.69 -12.87
CA ALA A 154 -0.66 -9.93 -13.77
C ALA A 154 -1.48 -8.65 -14.07
N THR A 155 -1.55 -7.70 -13.14
CA THR A 155 -2.47 -6.56 -13.25
C THR A 155 -1.75 -5.22 -13.09
N ARG A 156 -1.58 -4.51 -14.20
CA ARG A 156 -0.71 -3.34 -14.30
C ARG A 156 -1.35 -2.25 -15.17
N PHE A 157 -0.98 -1.00 -14.93
CA PHE A 157 -1.39 0.13 -15.76
C PHE A 157 -0.27 1.18 -15.85
N THR A 158 -0.30 1.98 -16.91
CA THR A 158 0.63 3.11 -17.08
C THR A 158 0.05 4.36 -16.44
N VAL A 159 0.83 5.03 -15.59
CA VAL A 159 0.42 6.29 -14.97
C VAL A 159 0.56 7.42 -16.01
N SER A 160 -0.54 7.78 -16.67
CA SER A 160 -0.56 8.78 -17.74
C SER A 160 -1.44 10.00 -17.46
N LEU A 161 -2.00 10.12 -16.26
CA LEU A 161 -2.85 11.26 -15.89
C LEU A 161 -2.05 12.59 -15.90
N PRO A 162 -2.68 13.70 -16.34
CA PRO A 162 -2.17 15.05 -16.12
C PRO A 162 -1.96 15.32 -14.62
N LEU A 163 -0.96 16.12 -14.26
CA LEU A 163 -0.65 16.40 -12.85
C LEU A 163 -1.80 17.16 -12.15
N GLU A 164 -2.62 17.87 -12.90
CA GLU A 164 -3.80 18.62 -12.47
C GLU A 164 -5.00 17.72 -12.14
N ALA A 165 -4.98 16.45 -12.57
CA ALA A 165 -6.11 15.53 -12.38
C ALA A 165 -6.43 15.26 -10.90
N ILE A 166 -5.40 15.15 -10.06
CA ILE A 166 -5.56 14.93 -8.62
C ILE A 166 -6.17 16.16 -7.93
N PRO A 167 -5.61 17.38 -8.04
CA PRO A 167 -6.23 18.56 -7.44
C PRO A 167 -7.62 18.86 -8.01
N TRP A 168 -7.87 18.58 -9.29
CA TRP A 168 -9.21 18.65 -9.89
C TRP A 168 -10.20 17.73 -9.17
N THR A 169 -9.86 16.46 -9.03
CA THR A 169 -10.71 15.46 -8.37
C THR A 169 -10.93 15.81 -6.88
N GLN A 170 -9.89 16.32 -6.21
CA GLN A 170 -9.99 16.81 -4.84
C GLN A 170 -10.95 18.00 -4.72
N ALA A 171 -10.93 18.93 -5.68
CA ALA A 171 -11.83 20.07 -5.71
C ALA A 171 -13.28 19.64 -5.92
N LEU A 172 -13.53 18.67 -6.82
CA LEU A 172 -14.85 18.07 -7.01
C LEU A 172 -15.37 17.39 -5.74
N GLN A 173 -14.53 16.63 -5.03
CA GLN A 173 -14.92 16.00 -3.76
C GLN A 173 -15.34 17.06 -2.73
N ARG A 174 -14.60 18.17 -2.65
CA ARG A 174 -14.84 19.28 -1.72
C ARG A 174 -15.97 20.20 -2.14
N HIS A 175 -16.44 20.10 -3.37
CA HIS A 175 -17.49 20.97 -3.87
C HIS A 175 -18.78 20.74 -3.05
N PRO A 176 -19.27 21.77 -2.34
CA PRO A 176 -20.50 21.64 -1.57
C PRO A 176 -21.67 21.35 -2.50
N TYR A 177 -22.60 20.50 -2.06
CA TYR A 177 -23.83 20.28 -2.83
C TYR A 177 -24.70 21.54 -2.72
N HIS A 178 -24.94 22.22 -3.84
CA HIS A 178 -25.72 23.45 -3.88
C HIS A 178 -27.15 23.17 -4.37
N GLN A 179 -28.10 23.18 -3.44
CA GLN A 179 -29.53 23.29 -3.79
C GLN A 179 -29.89 24.78 -3.89
N ARG A 180 -29.98 25.27 -5.12
CA ARG A 180 -30.55 26.59 -5.45
C ARG A 180 -31.58 26.44 -6.58
N TRP A 181 -32.28 27.52 -6.90
CA TRP A 181 -33.16 27.57 -8.07
C TRP A 181 -32.31 27.67 -9.34
N PRO A 182 -32.76 27.15 -10.50
CA PRO A 182 -32.08 27.40 -11.77
C PRO A 182 -31.85 28.90 -11.96
N PHE A 183 -30.68 29.26 -12.49
CA PHE A 183 -30.40 30.67 -12.73
C PHE A 183 -31.38 31.23 -13.75
N HIS A 184 -31.90 32.42 -13.46
CA HIS A 184 -32.59 33.23 -14.44
C HIS A 184 -31.93 34.62 -14.44
N PRO A 185 -31.65 35.22 -15.61
CA PRO A 185 -30.96 36.50 -15.69
C PRO A 185 -31.53 37.57 -14.74
N SER A 186 -32.85 37.71 -14.61
CA SER A 186 -33.48 38.69 -13.71
C SER A 186 -33.10 38.56 -12.22
N GLN A 187 -32.64 37.38 -11.77
CA GLN A 187 -32.17 37.19 -10.39
C GLN A 187 -30.96 38.09 -10.07
N GLY A 188 -30.18 38.46 -11.09
CA GLY A 188 -29.03 39.36 -10.96
C GLY A 188 -29.38 40.78 -10.50
N ASP A 189 -30.67 41.17 -10.53
CA ASP A 189 -31.14 42.45 -9.99
C ASP A 189 -31.40 42.45 -8.49
N MET A 190 -31.38 41.28 -7.85
CA MET A 190 -31.51 41.22 -6.40
C MET A 190 -30.28 41.87 -5.74
N PRO A 191 -30.44 42.84 -4.82
CA PRO A 191 -29.32 43.60 -4.25
C PRO A 191 -28.23 42.76 -3.57
N ALA A 192 -28.61 41.58 -3.07
CA ALA A 192 -27.71 40.63 -2.40
C ALA A 192 -27.48 39.36 -3.23
N PHE A 193 -27.67 39.40 -4.55
CA PHE A 193 -27.46 38.24 -5.40
C PHE A 193 -26.00 37.76 -5.36
N ASP A 194 -25.80 36.53 -4.90
CA ASP A 194 -24.47 35.91 -4.83
C ASP A 194 -24.17 35.17 -6.13
N TRP A 195 -23.47 35.86 -7.03
CA TRP A 195 -22.97 35.36 -8.32
C TRP A 195 -22.08 34.13 -8.17
N LYS A 196 -21.24 34.08 -7.13
CA LYS A 196 -20.33 32.95 -6.88
C LYS A 196 -21.12 31.71 -6.50
N ALA A 197 -22.15 31.86 -5.68
CA ALA A 197 -23.02 30.74 -5.33
C ALA A 197 -23.90 30.29 -6.51
N ALA A 198 -24.32 31.20 -7.39
CA ALA A 198 -24.99 30.83 -8.64
C ALA A 198 -24.06 30.04 -9.58
N ALA A 199 -22.81 30.51 -9.75
CA ALA A 199 -21.81 29.84 -10.57
C ALA A 199 -21.47 28.43 -10.06
N LYS A 200 -21.32 28.25 -8.74
CA LYS A 200 -21.12 26.91 -8.15
C LYS A 200 -22.30 25.97 -8.40
N LYS A 201 -23.52 26.50 -8.41
CA LYS A 201 -24.72 25.71 -8.68
C LYS A 201 -24.78 25.27 -10.14
N GLN A 202 -24.55 26.19 -11.07
CA GLN A 202 -24.43 25.88 -12.50
C GLN A 202 -23.31 24.86 -12.76
N PHE A 203 -22.16 25.02 -12.08
CA PHE A 203 -21.08 24.03 -12.12
C PHE A 203 -21.53 22.64 -11.64
N THR A 204 -22.35 22.56 -10.59
CA THR A 204 -22.94 21.30 -10.12
C THR A 204 -23.78 20.65 -11.22
N GLU A 205 -24.65 21.41 -11.87
CA GLU A 205 -25.56 20.92 -12.92
C GLU A 205 -24.80 20.43 -14.16
N GLU A 206 -23.73 21.13 -14.56
CA GLU A 206 -22.90 20.78 -15.72
C GLU A 206 -22.02 19.53 -15.52
N HIS A 207 -21.70 19.18 -14.27
CA HIS A 207 -20.74 18.11 -13.95
C HIS A 207 -21.36 17.04 -13.03
N LEU A 208 -22.68 16.84 -13.08
CA LEU A 208 -23.40 15.87 -12.24
C LEU A 208 -22.81 14.45 -12.35
N ASP A 209 -22.43 14.03 -13.56
CA ASP A 209 -21.81 12.74 -13.83
C ASP A 209 -20.45 12.58 -13.12
N LEU A 210 -19.64 13.64 -13.08
CA LEU A 210 -18.38 13.65 -12.34
C LEU A 210 -18.61 13.64 -10.83
N PHE A 211 -19.66 14.31 -10.35
CA PHE A 211 -20.03 14.25 -8.94
C PHE A 211 -20.52 12.88 -8.51
N ASP A 212 -21.32 12.19 -9.34
CA ASP A 212 -21.75 10.83 -9.08
C ASP A 212 -20.55 9.87 -9.05
N LEU A 213 -19.58 10.05 -9.95
CA LEU A 213 -18.33 9.29 -9.95
C LEU A 213 -17.50 9.52 -8.69
N VAL A 214 -17.29 10.78 -8.30
CA VAL A 214 -16.45 11.14 -7.15
C VAL A 214 -17.15 10.84 -5.82
N LYS A 215 -18.42 11.24 -5.65
CA LYS A 215 -19.14 11.11 -4.37
C LYS A 215 -19.79 9.72 -4.20
N GLY A 216 -20.12 9.03 -5.28
CA GLY A 216 -20.62 7.66 -5.25
C GLY A 216 -19.52 6.59 -5.17
N GLY A 217 -18.32 6.88 -5.71
CA GLY A 217 -17.24 5.90 -5.84
C GLY A 217 -16.00 6.12 -4.95
N ILE A 218 -15.73 7.36 -4.52
CA ILE A 218 -14.51 7.72 -3.78
C ILE A 218 -14.85 8.02 -2.33
N LEU A 219 -14.35 7.19 -1.41
CA LEU A 219 -14.48 7.44 0.04
C LEU A 219 -13.83 8.78 0.41
N PRO A 220 -14.34 9.52 1.40
CA PRO A 220 -13.70 10.75 1.86
C PRO A 220 -12.32 10.42 2.45
N PHE A 221 -11.28 10.66 1.65
CA PHE A 221 -9.89 10.46 2.03
C PHE A 221 -9.34 11.66 2.81
N GLU A 222 -8.39 11.40 3.71
CA GLU A 222 -7.69 12.46 4.42
C GLU A 222 -6.79 13.27 3.50
N GLU A 223 -6.49 14.51 3.89
CA GLU A 223 -5.56 15.37 3.18
C GLU A 223 -4.19 14.72 2.96
N ALA A 224 -3.72 13.92 3.92
CA ALA A 224 -2.47 13.18 3.79
C ALA A 224 -2.51 12.17 2.62
N THR A 225 -3.63 11.48 2.42
CA THR A 225 -3.81 10.52 1.32
C THR A 225 -3.83 11.21 -0.04
N TRP A 226 -4.45 12.40 -0.12
CA TRP A 226 -4.43 13.23 -1.33
C TRP A 226 -3.01 13.68 -1.70
N ARG A 227 -2.23 14.16 -0.73
CA ARG A 227 -0.82 14.52 -0.95
C ARG A 227 0.02 13.33 -1.39
N GLN A 228 -0.20 12.18 -0.77
CA GLN A 228 0.48 10.94 -1.12
C GLN A 228 0.14 10.47 -2.53
N ALA A 229 -1.14 10.55 -2.93
CA ALA A 229 -1.56 10.25 -4.29
C ALA A 229 -0.88 11.18 -5.31
N ALA A 230 -0.78 12.48 -5.02
CA ALA A 230 -0.08 13.44 -5.88
C ALA A 230 1.41 13.09 -6.05
N GLU A 231 2.08 12.72 -4.97
CA GLU A 231 3.49 12.32 -5.02
C GLU A 231 3.68 11.00 -5.79
N LEU A 232 2.80 10.01 -5.58
CA LEU A 232 2.82 8.75 -6.33
C LEU A 232 2.61 8.97 -7.82
N ALA A 233 1.64 9.80 -8.22
CA ALA A 233 1.38 10.12 -9.62
C ALA A 233 2.60 10.81 -10.25
N ARG A 234 3.21 11.78 -9.56
CA ARG A 234 4.38 12.51 -10.05
C ARG A 234 5.61 11.60 -10.20
N LYS A 235 5.92 10.80 -9.16
CA LYS A 235 7.09 9.90 -9.14
C LYS A 235 7.00 8.81 -10.21
N ASN A 236 5.78 8.37 -10.53
CA ASN A 236 5.55 7.24 -11.43
C ASN A 236 5.00 7.64 -12.80
N HIS A 237 4.93 8.92 -13.13
CA HIS A 237 4.41 9.37 -14.43
C HIS A 237 5.16 8.71 -15.60
N GLY A 238 4.40 8.19 -16.57
CA GLY A 238 4.90 7.44 -17.72
C GLY A 238 5.40 6.02 -17.40
N ARG A 239 5.35 5.59 -16.13
CA ARG A 239 5.79 4.25 -15.70
C ARG A 239 4.61 3.31 -15.55
N GLU A 240 4.90 2.03 -15.73
CA GLU A 240 3.98 0.95 -15.45
C GLU A 240 3.99 0.63 -13.94
N VAL A 241 2.81 0.59 -13.34
CA VAL A 241 2.62 0.33 -11.91
C VAL A 241 1.51 -0.68 -11.70
N PHE A 242 1.41 -1.20 -10.48
CA PHE A 242 0.36 -2.13 -10.08
C PHE A 242 -1.02 -1.48 -10.11
N ASP A 243 -2.02 -2.17 -10.69
CA ASP A 243 -3.42 -1.78 -10.55
C ASP A 243 -3.96 -2.19 -9.17
N ALA A 244 -3.83 -1.27 -8.21
CA ALA A 244 -4.27 -1.50 -6.83
C ALA A 244 -5.78 -1.73 -6.69
N THR A 245 -6.62 -1.41 -7.68
CA THR A 245 -8.07 -1.69 -7.59
C THR A 245 -8.36 -3.18 -7.49
N LYS A 246 -7.46 -4.04 -8.00
CA LYS A 246 -7.58 -5.49 -7.89
C LYS A 246 -7.46 -6.00 -6.45
N LEU A 247 -6.93 -5.19 -5.54
CA LEU A 247 -6.91 -5.50 -4.11
C LEU A 247 -8.23 -5.20 -3.41
N GLN A 248 -9.21 -4.57 -4.06
CA GLN A 248 -10.41 -4.08 -3.37
C GLN A 248 -11.16 -5.11 -2.51
N PRO A 249 -11.56 -6.29 -3.04
CA PRO A 249 -12.28 -7.27 -2.21
C PRO A 249 -11.44 -7.74 -1.02
N TYR A 250 -10.13 -7.88 -1.22
CA TYR A 250 -9.17 -8.31 -0.22
C TYR A 250 -8.96 -7.25 0.86
N TYR A 251 -8.87 -5.98 0.46
CA TYR A 251 -8.71 -4.84 1.36
C TYR A 251 -9.95 -4.65 2.23
N GLU A 252 -11.14 -4.73 1.64
CA GLU A 252 -12.40 -4.59 2.37
C GLU A 252 -12.58 -5.70 3.41
N ALA A 253 -12.25 -6.94 3.05
CA ALA A 253 -12.21 -8.07 3.99
C ALA A 253 -11.18 -7.83 5.11
N ALA A 254 -9.97 -7.42 4.77
CA ALA A 254 -8.92 -7.17 5.75
C ALA A 254 -9.30 -6.05 6.73
N ILE A 255 -9.87 -4.95 6.24
CA ILE A 255 -10.38 -3.86 7.09
C ILE A 255 -11.51 -4.33 8.00
N SER A 256 -12.45 -5.12 7.48
CA SER A 256 -13.54 -5.68 8.28
C SER A 256 -13.00 -6.56 9.42
N LEU A 257 -12.02 -7.41 9.13
CA LEU A 257 -11.37 -8.23 10.15
C LEU A 257 -10.55 -7.40 11.14
N CYS A 258 -9.82 -6.37 10.68
CA CYS A 258 -9.10 -5.44 11.58
C CYS A 258 -10.05 -4.76 12.56
N THR A 259 -11.20 -4.26 12.08
CA THR A 259 -12.21 -3.63 12.93
C THR A 259 -12.75 -4.62 13.97
N PHE A 260 -13.06 -5.86 13.55
CA PHE A 260 -13.52 -6.90 14.46
C PHE A 260 -12.47 -7.24 15.53
N VAL A 261 -11.23 -7.49 15.11
CA VAL A 261 -10.13 -7.88 16.01
C VAL A 261 -9.78 -6.74 16.97
N ALA A 262 -9.70 -5.50 16.50
CA ALA A 262 -9.40 -4.37 17.38
C ALA A 262 -10.52 -4.09 18.40
N ALA A 263 -11.78 -4.35 18.04
CA ALA A 263 -12.92 -4.19 18.96
C ALA A 263 -13.03 -5.30 20.01
N ASN A 264 -12.63 -6.53 19.67
CA ASN A 264 -12.88 -7.72 20.51
C ASN A 264 -11.60 -8.37 21.07
N GLY A 265 -10.42 -7.98 20.60
CA GLY A 265 -9.17 -8.68 20.86
C GLY A 265 -8.48 -8.31 22.18
N GLY A 266 -8.95 -7.28 22.87
CA GLY A 266 -8.35 -6.81 24.13
C GLY A 266 -6.92 -6.25 23.98
N ILE A 267 -6.49 -5.97 22.75
CA ILE A 267 -5.18 -5.38 22.42
C ILE A 267 -5.40 -3.95 21.95
N ASP A 268 -4.67 -3.01 22.56
CA ASP A 268 -4.63 -1.63 22.10
C ASP A 268 -3.72 -1.53 20.86
N PHE A 269 -4.33 -1.25 19.71
CA PHE A 269 -3.64 -1.02 18.43
C PHE A 269 -3.46 0.49 18.14
N GLY A 270 -3.50 1.31 19.17
CA GLY A 270 -3.21 2.74 19.12
C GLY A 270 -4.47 3.61 19.17
N LYS A 271 -4.27 4.91 18.99
CA LYS A 271 -5.27 5.96 19.31
C LYS A 271 -6.53 5.95 18.45
N ARG A 272 -6.59 5.17 17.37
CA ARG A 272 -7.71 5.17 16.43
C ARG A 272 -8.74 4.12 16.83
N HIS A 273 -9.98 4.56 17.02
CA HIS A 273 -11.10 3.64 17.30
C HIS A 273 -11.34 2.67 16.12
N PRO A 274 -11.68 1.41 16.39
CA PRO A 274 -11.90 0.40 15.33
C PRO A 274 -12.97 0.80 14.30
N GLU A 275 -14.00 1.55 14.74
CA GLU A 275 -15.13 1.99 13.92
C GLU A 275 -14.72 2.90 12.75
N ILE A 276 -13.62 3.64 12.90
CA ILE A 276 -13.15 4.59 11.88
C ILE A 276 -12.16 3.96 10.90
N TYR A 277 -11.74 2.70 11.08
CA TYR A 277 -10.76 2.05 10.19
C TYR A 277 -11.22 1.98 8.74
N ARG A 278 -12.52 1.83 8.50
CA ARG A 278 -13.12 1.87 7.15
C ARG A 278 -12.79 3.15 6.39
N TRP A 279 -12.64 4.27 7.11
CA TRP A 279 -12.45 5.59 6.52
C TRP A 279 -11.00 6.08 6.63
N LYS A 280 -10.32 5.70 7.71
CA LYS A 280 -8.99 6.22 8.09
C LYS A 280 -7.86 5.22 7.88
N GLY A 281 -8.21 3.98 7.53
CA GLY A 281 -7.29 2.85 7.50
C GLY A 281 -6.98 2.29 8.89
N ALA A 282 -6.78 0.98 8.95
CA ALA A 282 -6.28 0.28 10.12
C ALA A 282 -4.75 0.49 10.30
N PRO A 283 -4.20 0.29 11.50
CA PRO A 283 -2.76 0.24 11.73
C PRO A 283 -2.06 -0.74 10.76
N PRO A 284 -0.97 -0.35 10.07
CA PRO A 284 -0.37 -1.17 9.00
C PRO A 284 0.04 -2.58 9.42
N VAL A 285 0.56 -2.75 10.63
CA VAL A 285 0.98 -4.06 11.16
C VAL A 285 -0.19 -4.98 11.51
N LEU A 286 -1.30 -4.41 12.00
CA LEU A 286 -2.55 -5.15 12.21
C LEU A 286 -3.13 -5.56 10.85
N LEU A 287 -3.11 -4.64 9.88
CA LEU A 287 -3.60 -4.90 8.53
C LEU A 287 -2.80 -6.02 7.84
N ALA A 288 -1.48 -6.05 8.00
CA ALA A 288 -0.63 -7.14 7.51
C ALA A 288 -0.97 -8.49 8.15
N LEU A 289 -1.16 -8.54 9.48
CA LEU A 289 -1.55 -9.78 10.17
C LEU A 289 -2.95 -10.24 9.75
N CYS A 290 -3.93 -9.34 9.64
CA CYS A 290 -5.27 -9.67 9.18
C CYS A 290 -5.28 -10.17 7.73
N ALA A 291 -4.47 -9.57 6.86
CA ALA A 291 -4.27 -10.05 5.49
C ALA A 291 -3.73 -11.49 5.47
N LEU A 292 -2.72 -11.78 6.30
CA LEU A 292 -2.15 -13.12 6.43
C LEU A 292 -3.18 -14.15 6.90
N VAL A 293 -3.92 -13.84 7.97
CA VAL A 293 -4.91 -14.76 8.52
C VAL A 293 -6.06 -15.00 7.54
N LEU A 294 -6.49 -13.97 6.80
CA LEU A 294 -7.45 -14.14 5.71
C LEU A 294 -6.89 -14.99 4.59
N PHE A 295 -5.66 -14.73 4.13
CA PHE A 295 -5.02 -15.47 3.08
C PHE A 295 -4.93 -16.97 3.39
N VAL A 296 -4.49 -17.35 4.59
CA VAL A 296 -4.40 -18.76 5.00
C VAL A 296 -5.77 -19.40 5.26
N SER A 297 -6.81 -18.58 5.37
CA SER A 297 -8.20 -19.01 5.50
C SER A 297 -8.96 -18.95 4.16
N ASP A 298 -8.25 -18.90 3.02
CA ASP A 298 -8.84 -18.77 1.68
C ASP A 298 -9.81 -17.58 1.58
N TRP A 299 -9.49 -16.48 2.26
CA TRP A 299 -10.30 -15.27 2.39
C TRP A 299 -11.71 -15.49 2.98
N ASN A 300 -11.93 -16.61 3.67
CA ASN A 300 -13.17 -16.88 4.39
C ASN A 300 -13.19 -16.16 5.74
N MET A 301 -14.13 -15.23 5.91
CA MET A 301 -14.23 -14.38 7.10
C MET A 301 -14.46 -15.17 8.40
N ILE A 302 -15.30 -16.21 8.37
CA ILE A 302 -15.62 -17.02 9.55
C ILE A 302 -14.40 -17.85 9.97
N ALA A 303 -13.71 -18.48 9.00
CA ALA A 303 -12.49 -19.22 9.24
C ALA A 303 -11.37 -18.31 9.78
N ALA A 304 -11.20 -17.11 9.20
CA ALA A 304 -10.23 -16.12 9.66
C ALA A 304 -10.52 -15.63 11.08
N THR A 305 -11.80 -15.39 11.40
CA THR A 305 -12.25 -15.01 12.75
C THR A 305 -11.98 -16.15 13.75
N THR A 306 -12.27 -17.38 13.36
CA THR A 306 -11.98 -18.58 14.18
C THR A 306 -10.48 -18.73 14.44
N ALA A 307 -9.65 -18.52 13.42
CA ALA A 307 -8.19 -18.54 13.54
C ALA A 307 -7.69 -17.44 14.49
N PHE A 308 -8.22 -16.22 14.39
CA PHE A 308 -7.88 -15.13 15.31
C PHE A 308 -8.32 -15.40 16.75
N ALA A 309 -9.50 -15.96 16.97
CA ALA A 309 -9.95 -16.32 18.31
C ALA A 309 -8.98 -17.34 18.97
N LYS A 310 -8.54 -18.34 18.20
CA LYS A 310 -7.49 -19.29 18.65
C LYS A 310 -6.17 -18.58 18.94
N LEU A 311 -5.76 -17.65 18.07
CA LEU A 311 -4.53 -16.87 18.21
C LEU A 311 -4.49 -16.05 19.51
N LEU A 312 -5.60 -15.40 19.83
CA LEU A 312 -5.74 -14.57 21.03
C LEU A 312 -5.79 -15.43 22.30
N ALA A 313 -6.45 -16.58 22.25
CA ALA A 313 -6.56 -17.51 23.39
C ALA A 313 -5.29 -18.35 23.63
N ALA A 314 -4.38 -18.43 22.65
CA ALA A 314 -3.17 -19.23 22.75
C ALA A 314 -2.23 -18.72 23.88
N PRO A 315 -1.49 -19.64 24.54
CA PRO A 315 -0.52 -19.27 25.57
C PRO A 315 0.61 -18.38 25.00
N PRO A 316 1.39 -17.71 25.87
CA PRO A 316 2.60 -17.00 25.44
C PRO A 316 3.54 -17.93 24.64
N PRO A 317 4.20 -17.42 23.59
CA PRO A 317 5.06 -18.24 22.77
C PRO A 317 6.34 -18.67 23.49
N SER A 318 6.81 -19.89 23.21
CA SER A 318 8.08 -20.42 23.72
C SER A 318 9.32 -19.90 22.98
N ASP A 319 9.19 -19.59 21.69
CA ASP A 319 10.26 -19.05 20.85
C ASP A 319 9.87 -17.72 20.19
N LEU A 320 10.47 -16.63 20.66
CA LEU A 320 10.27 -15.28 20.12
C LEU A 320 11.03 -15.04 18.81
N ALA A 321 11.96 -15.92 18.42
CA ALA A 321 12.68 -15.81 17.16
C ALA A 321 11.79 -16.17 15.97
N LEU A 322 10.70 -16.92 16.17
CA LEU A 322 9.71 -17.23 15.13
C LEU A 322 9.03 -15.98 14.55
N GLY A 323 8.97 -14.91 15.32
CA GLY A 323 8.42 -13.61 14.91
C GLY A 323 9.41 -12.71 14.18
N ASN A 324 10.68 -13.13 14.01
CA ASN A 324 11.69 -12.39 13.23
C ASN A 324 11.54 -12.67 11.73
N VAL A 325 10.30 -12.70 11.26
CA VAL A 325 9.95 -12.86 9.85
C VAL A 325 9.53 -11.50 9.33
N ILE A 326 9.97 -11.18 8.13
CA ILE A 326 9.49 -9.97 7.49
C ILE A 326 8.05 -10.27 7.00
N GLY A 327 7.09 -9.46 7.43
CA GLY A 327 5.73 -9.46 6.91
C GLY A 327 5.60 -8.64 5.63
N LEU A 328 4.53 -8.87 4.89
CA LEU A 328 4.12 -8.02 3.78
C LEU A 328 2.75 -7.44 4.09
N ASN A 329 2.60 -6.13 3.98
CA ASN A 329 1.29 -5.51 3.86
C ASN A 329 0.98 -5.32 2.36
N PRO A 330 0.11 -6.15 1.75
CA PRO A 330 -0.23 -5.99 0.33
C PRO A 330 -0.98 -4.68 0.06
N PHE A 331 -1.52 -4.03 1.09
CA PHE A 331 -2.35 -2.83 0.99
C PHE A 331 -1.59 -1.54 1.28
N HIS A 332 -0.26 -1.58 1.28
CA HIS A 332 0.55 -0.37 1.39
C HIS A 332 0.14 0.65 0.32
N ASP A 333 -0.13 1.88 0.73
CA ASP A 333 -0.58 2.99 -0.11
C ASP A 333 -1.85 2.72 -0.94
N TYR A 334 -2.64 1.69 -0.59
CA TYR A 334 -3.82 1.29 -1.35
C TYR A 334 -4.81 2.45 -1.59
N GLY A 335 -5.08 3.26 -0.55
CA GLY A 335 -5.97 4.42 -0.68
C GLY A 335 -5.43 5.49 -1.65
N ALA A 336 -4.13 5.76 -1.60
CA ALA A 336 -3.49 6.72 -2.48
C ALA A 336 -3.45 6.23 -3.93
N TRP A 337 -3.13 4.95 -4.17
CA TRP A 337 -3.19 4.36 -5.52
C TRP A 337 -4.61 4.35 -6.09
N ARG A 338 -5.62 4.04 -5.27
CA ARG A 338 -7.02 4.17 -5.70
C ARG A 338 -7.39 5.60 -6.10
N LEU A 339 -6.90 6.59 -5.37
CA LEU A 339 -7.08 8.00 -5.73
C LEU A 339 -6.42 8.35 -7.07
N VAL A 340 -5.23 7.84 -7.35
CA VAL A 340 -4.55 8.04 -8.65
C VAL A 340 -5.42 7.49 -9.79
N ILE A 341 -5.91 6.25 -9.64
CA ILE A 341 -6.72 5.59 -10.67
C ILE A 341 -8.06 6.31 -10.85
N ALA A 342 -8.75 6.63 -9.75
CA ALA A 342 -10.02 7.35 -9.81
C ALA A 342 -9.85 8.77 -10.39
N SER A 343 -8.76 9.48 -10.05
CA SER A 343 -8.48 10.80 -10.62
C SER A 343 -8.18 10.73 -12.12
N SER A 344 -7.56 9.64 -12.58
CA SER A 344 -7.37 9.40 -14.01
C SER A 344 -8.69 9.20 -14.74
N GLU A 345 -9.63 8.47 -14.15
CA GLU A 345 -10.97 8.26 -14.72
C GLU A 345 -11.77 9.58 -14.76
N VAL A 346 -11.73 10.35 -13.67
CA VAL A 346 -12.39 11.67 -13.59
C VAL A 346 -11.80 12.61 -14.65
N ALA A 347 -10.48 12.70 -14.76
CA ALA A 347 -9.84 13.55 -15.75
C ALA A 347 -10.17 13.15 -17.20
N ALA A 348 -10.30 11.86 -17.48
CA ALA A 348 -10.70 11.37 -18.81
C ALA A 348 -12.14 11.77 -19.19
N ARG A 349 -13.02 11.99 -18.20
CA ARG A 349 -14.40 12.44 -18.40
C ARG A 349 -14.57 13.97 -18.34
N SER A 350 -13.54 14.70 -17.92
CA SER A 350 -13.54 16.17 -17.86
C SER A 350 -13.32 16.80 -19.23
N ALA A 351 -14.40 17.10 -19.97
CA ALA A 351 -14.31 17.72 -21.28
C ALA A 351 -13.82 19.19 -21.28
N ASN A 352 -13.99 19.91 -20.16
CA ASN A 352 -13.77 21.35 -20.06
C ASN A 352 -12.45 21.74 -19.34
N GLY A 353 -11.46 20.85 -19.34
CA GLY A 353 -10.19 21.04 -18.63
C GLY A 353 -10.27 20.66 -17.14
N LEU A 354 -9.17 20.92 -16.41
CA LEU A 354 -8.94 20.44 -15.05
C LEU A 354 -8.69 21.58 -14.04
N ASP A 355 -8.95 22.83 -14.42
CA ASP A 355 -8.81 23.99 -13.53
C ASP A 355 -10.16 24.40 -12.95
N TYR A 356 -10.38 24.01 -11.69
CA TYR A 356 -11.60 24.31 -10.95
C TYR A 356 -11.83 25.82 -10.76
N GLY A 357 -10.77 26.58 -10.49
CA GLY A 357 -10.88 28.02 -10.27
C GLY A 357 -11.24 28.76 -11.56
N ALA A 358 -10.54 28.44 -12.64
CA ALA A 358 -10.82 29.02 -13.95
C ALA A 358 -12.22 28.66 -14.45
N ARG A 359 -12.68 27.42 -14.24
CA ARG A 359 -14.03 27.00 -14.66
C ARG A 359 -15.13 27.74 -13.90
N LEU A 360 -15.00 27.90 -12.59
CA LEU A 360 -15.96 28.69 -11.81
C LEU A 360 -15.97 30.17 -12.24
N ALA A 361 -14.80 30.75 -12.51
CA ALA A 361 -14.71 32.14 -12.97
C ALA A 361 -15.35 32.32 -14.37
N ALA A 362 -15.15 31.36 -15.27
CA ALA A 362 -15.77 31.36 -16.59
C ALA A 362 -17.30 31.28 -16.51
N ILE A 363 -17.83 30.38 -15.68
CA ILE A 363 -19.27 30.28 -15.44
C ILE A 363 -19.81 31.58 -14.82
N GLU A 364 -19.14 32.15 -13.81
CA GLU A 364 -19.58 33.43 -13.23
C GLU A 364 -19.64 34.55 -14.28
N ALA A 365 -18.62 34.64 -15.15
CA ALA A 365 -18.59 35.62 -16.23
C ALA A 365 -19.73 35.40 -17.24
N GLU A 366 -20.02 34.16 -17.59
CA GLU A 366 -21.13 33.81 -18.48
C GLU A 366 -22.50 34.20 -17.88
N LEU A 367 -22.75 33.90 -16.61
CA LEU A 367 -24.00 34.27 -15.94
C LEU A 367 -24.18 35.81 -15.88
N ARG A 368 -23.09 36.55 -15.62
CA ARG A 368 -23.10 38.02 -15.63
C ARG A 368 -23.37 38.59 -17.02
N GLU A 369 -22.81 37.98 -18.05
CA GLU A 369 -23.05 38.38 -19.43
C GLU A 369 -24.50 38.11 -19.86
N GLN A 370 -25.06 36.96 -19.48
CA GLN A 370 -26.48 36.67 -19.68
C GLN A 370 -27.40 37.70 -19.01
N HIS A 371 -27.08 38.15 -17.80
CA HIS A 371 -27.81 39.25 -17.13
C HIS A 371 -27.66 40.59 -17.85
N ARG A 372 -26.45 40.92 -18.31
CA ARG A 372 -26.19 42.15 -19.06
C ARG A 372 -27.00 42.20 -20.36
N LEU A 373 -27.01 41.10 -21.12
CA LEU A 373 -27.78 40.97 -22.35
C LEU A 373 -29.29 41.06 -22.07
N TRP A 374 -29.77 40.30 -21.10
CA TRP A 374 -31.17 40.34 -20.68
C TRP A 374 -31.61 41.76 -20.28
N LYS A 375 -30.77 42.52 -19.55
CA LYS A 375 -31.05 43.93 -19.21
C LYS A 375 -31.16 44.84 -20.41
N SER A 376 -30.32 44.63 -21.43
CA SER A 376 -30.35 45.44 -22.64
C SER A 376 -31.58 45.20 -23.50
N GLU A 377 -32.24 44.05 -23.33
CA GLU A 377 -33.47 43.65 -24.02
C GLU A 377 -34.74 44.04 -23.25
N GLN A 378 -34.62 44.48 -22.00
CA GLN A 378 -35.76 44.97 -21.21
C GLN A 378 -36.17 46.37 -21.71
N PRO A 379 -37.46 46.61 -22.01
CA PRO A 379 -37.94 47.94 -22.36
C PRO A 379 -37.70 48.93 -21.20
N PRO A 380 -37.37 50.21 -21.46
CA PRO A 380 -37.26 51.20 -20.40
C PRO A 380 -38.61 51.32 -19.69
N GLY A 381 -38.60 50.96 -18.40
CA GLY A 381 -39.77 51.01 -17.51
C GLY A 381 -40.10 52.42 -17.03
#